data_AF-L9XFT3-F1
#
_entry.id   AF-L9XFT3-F1
#
_cell.length_a   1.000
_cell.length_b   1.000
_cell.length_c   1.000
_cell.angle_alpha   90.00
_cell.angle_beta   90.00
_cell.angle_gamma   90.00
#
_symmetry.space_group_name_H-M   'P 1'
#
loop_
_entity.id
_entity.type
_entity.pdbx_description
1 polymer ?
#
loop_
_entity_poly.entity_id
_entity_poly.type
_entity_poly.pdbx_seq_one_letter_code
_entity_poly.pdbx_strand_id
1 'polypeptide(L)'
;MTSVKEFHIEEKATDDSLGEGSFVFTDDYSVFDWGKMPDQIPDKGASLCTMGAFNFELLEEAGVPTHYRGVVENGEVRSLEEASRPPWQMAIDLTQTPKLPNEGLEYDYDSYHEAAGENFLIPLEIVFRNRVPIGSSLRRRTEPADHGLELEEWPDEPVDLPEPVVEFTTKYEESDRQLDRAEADVIAGKADLDELEDLALEVNRVITEQAAETELVHQDGKIECLYYKGDVGVADVVGTFDENRFSYGATQLSKEVLRQYHKRTQPEWVQAVEAAKAQAKQEDIADWRSLCDVEPKPLDDRVLETARNMYCAGANTYTGLDVFDAPPLSSAIGSVQGL
;
A
#
# COMPACT_ATOMS: atom_id res chain seq x y z
N MET A 1 12.55 -1.71 9.38
CA MET A 1 11.29 -1.42 10.10
C MET A 1 10.54 -0.39 9.31
N THR A 2 9.31 -0.69 8.91
CA THR A 2 8.41 0.29 8.29
C THR A 2 7.55 0.94 9.39
N SER A 3 6.74 1.94 9.06
CA SER A 3 5.90 2.63 10.04
C SER A 3 4.76 1.79 10.61
N VAL A 4 4.37 0.69 9.94
CA VAL A 4 3.17 -0.10 10.26
C VAL A 4 3.36 -1.63 10.16
N LYS A 5 4.50 -2.10 9.67
CA LYS A 5 4.89 -3.52 9.58
C LYS A 5 6.31 -3.72 10.11
N GLU A 6 6.46 -4.69 11.00
CA GLU A 6 7.77 -5.16 11.46
C GLU A 6 8.22 -6.37 10.61
N PHE A 7 9.53 -6.50 10.42
CA PHE A 7 10.14 -7.55 9.61
C PHE A 7 10.91 -8.48 10.53
N HIS A 8 10.58 -9.77 10.50
CA HIS A 8 11.36 -10.82 11.14
C HIS A 8 12.08 -11.62 10.07
N ILE A 9 13.41 -11.65 10.14
CA ILE A 9 14.24 -12.43 9.23
C ILE A 9 14.62 -13.72 9.94
N GLU A 10 14.18 -14.85 9.40
CA GLU A 10 14.50 -16.19 9.88
C GLU A 10 15.76 -16.70 9.16
N GLU A 11 15.75 -16.59 7.83
CA GLU A 11 16.89 -16.83 6.95
C GLU A 11 17.12 -15.62 6.05
N LYS A 12 18.38 -15.17 5.96
CA LYS A 12 18.73 -14.01 5.12
C LYS A 12 18.79 -14.43 3.66
N ALA A 13 18.24 -13.59 2.79
CA ALA A 13 18.47 -13.69 1.35
C ALA A 13 19.96 -13.51 1.01
N THR A 14 20.43 -14.23 0.00
CA THR A 14 21.74 -14.06 -0.65
C THR A 14 21.53 -13.60 -2.09
N ASP A 15 22.61 -13.45 -2.87
CA ASP A 15 22.56 -13.06 -4.28
C ASP A 15 21.99 -14.16 -5.17
N ASP A 16 21.99 -15.40 -4.68
CA ASP A 16 21.56 -16.59 -5.40
C ASP A 16 20.42 -17.39 -4.75
N SER A 17 19.98 -17.06 -3.52
CA SER A 17 18.83 -17.70 -2.86
C SER A 17 17.93 -16.73 -2.13
N LEU A 18 16.61 -16.96 -2.25
CA LEU A 18 15.61 -16.34 -1.39
C LEU A 18 15.91 -16.68 0.08
N GLY A 19 15.66 -15.71 0.95
CA GLY A 19 15.60 -15.93 2.39
C GLY A 19 14.19 -16.28 2.83
N GLU A 20 14.02 -16.44 4.14
CA GLU A 20 12.73 -16.72 4.76
C GLU A 20 12.49 -15.73 5.88
N GLY A 21 11.26 -15.24 5.99
CA GLY A 21 10.90 -14.37 7.09
C GLY A 21 9.41 -14.20 7.23
N SER A 22 9.03 -13.17 7.98
CA SER A 22 7.64 -12.82 8.17
C SER A 22 7.43 -11.33 8.37
N PHE A 23 6.27 -10.87 7.92
CA PHE A 23 5.71 -9.60 8.34
C PHE A 23 4.91 -9.77 9.61
N VAL A 24 5.14 -8.88 10.58
CA VAL A 24 4.29 -8.70 11.74
C VAL A 24 3.52 -7.40 11.54
N PHE A 25 2.22 -7.52 11.32
CA PHE A 25 1.33 -6.40 11.11
C PHE A 25 0.98 -5.78 12.47
N THR A 26 1.29 -4.50 12.64
CA THR A 26 0.99 -3.79 13.89
C THR A 26 -0.29 -2.99 13.77
N ASP A 27 -0.83 -2.58 14.92
CA ASP A 27 -1.96 -1.65 15.01
C ASP A 27 -1.53 -0.19 14.80
N ASP A 28 -0.27 0.05 14.44
CA ASP A 28 0.21 1.38 14.08
C ASP A 28 -0.40 1.83 12.75
N TYR A 29 -0.57 3.14 12.62
CA TYR A 29 -0.95 3.78 11.39
C TYR A 29 -0.06 4.98 11.11
N SER A 30 -0.07 5.43 9.86
CA SER A 30 0.72 6.56 9.40
C SER A 30 -0.08 7.38 8.39
N VAL A 31 -0.03 8.70 8.53
CA VAL A 31 -0.63 9.66 7.60
C VAL A 31 0.36 10.79 7.29
N PHE A 32 0.23 11.41 6.12
CA PHE A 32 1.11 12.49 5.65
C PHE A 32 2.61 12.15 5.62
N ASP A 33 2.95 10.87 5.53
CA ASP A 33 4.33 10.35 5.54
C ASP A 33 5.09 10.67 6.84
N TRP A 34 4.34 10.99 7.92
CA TRP A 34 4.89 11.34 9.24
C TRP A 34 5.69 10.18 9.87
N GLY A 35 5.31 8.95 9.55
CA GLY A 35 5.71 7.75 10.29
C GLY A 35 4.64 7.33 11.30
N LYS A 36 5.05 6.65 12.36
CA LYS A 36 4.14 6.11 13.38
C LYS A 36 3.41 7.24 14.12
N MET A 37 2.09 7.14 14.17
CA MET A 37 1.23 8.04 14.93
C MET A 37 1.28 7.72 16.45
N PRO A 38 0.95 8.67 17.34
CA PRO A 38 1.13 8.51 18.78
C PRO A 38 0.15 7.50 19.42
N ASP A 39 -0.85 7.06 18.67
CA ASP A 39 -1.91 6.14 19.02
C ASP A 39 -1.98 4.96 18.03
N GLN A 40 -2.69 3.91 18.44
CA GLN A 40 -2.86 2.68 17.67
C GLN A 40 -4.35 2.43 17.40
N ILE A 41 -4.64 1.77 16.28
CA ILE A 41 -6.00 1.38 15.90
C ILE A 41 -6.14 -0.11 16.21
N PRO A 42 -6.86 -0.49 17.27
CA PRO A 42 -6.93 -1.89 17.68
C PRO A 42 -7.41 -2.78 16.52
N ASP A 43 -6.81 -3.98 16.41
CA ASP A 43 -7.12 -5.00 15.39
C ASP A 43 -6.83 -4.58 13.94
N LYS A 44 -6.30 -3.38 13.68
CA LYS A 44 -5.92 -2.95 12.33
C LYS A 44 -4.90 -3.91 11.73
N GLY A 45 -3.83 -4.24 12.46
CA GLY A 45 -2.78 -5.11 11.96
C GLY A 45 -3.33 -6.47 11.56
N ALA A 46 -4.17 -7.05 12.43
CA ALA A 46 -4.80 -8.34 12.16
C ALA A 46 -5.77 -8.29 10.96
N SER A 47 -6.56 -7.22 10.82
CA SER A 47 -7.47 -7.03 9.67
C SER A 47 -6.71 -6.97 8.34
N LEU A 48 -5.58 -6.25 8.31
CA LEU A 48 -4.73 -6.10 7.13
C LEU A 48 -4.00 -7.41 6.79
N CYS A 49 -3.52 -8.13 7.80
CA CYS A 49 -2.90 -9.44 7.60
C CYS A 49 -3.92 -10.45 7.05
N THR A 50 -5.15 -10.46 7.58
CA THR A 50 -6.25 -11.31 7.09
C THR A 50 -6.57 -11.01 5.64
N MET A 51 -6.76 -9.73 5.27
CA MET A 51 -7.03 -9.33 3.88
C MET A 51 -5.86 -9.66 2.96
N GLY A 52 -4.63 -9.37 3.39
CA GLY A 52 -3.44 -9.65 2.60
C GLY A 52 -3.27 -11.14 2.32
N ALA A 53 -3.43 -11.99 3.33
CA ALA A 53 -3.40 -13.44 3.18
C ALA A 53 -4.49 -13.94 2.23
N PHE A 54 -5.72 -13.47 2.41
CA PHE A 54 -6.84 -13.82 1.53
C PHE A 54 -6.56 -13.46 0.07
N ASN A 55 -6.05 -12.25 -0.19
CA ASN A 55 -5.71 -11.84 -1.55
C ASN A 55 -4.54 -12.63 -2.13
N PHE A 56 -3.51 -12.94 -1.34
CA PHE A 56 -2.42 -13.78 -1.83
C PHE A 56 -2.89 -15.18 -2.21
N GLU A 57 -3.76 -15.80 -1.42
CA GLU A 57 -4.35 -17.10 -1.76
C GLU A 57 -5.19 -17.02 -3.06
N LEU A 58 -5.97 -15.93 -3.27
CA LEU A 58 -6.66 -15.71 -4.54
C LEU A 58 -5.72 -15.52 -5.74
N LEU A 59 -4.60 -14.81 -5.53
CA LEU A 59 -3.59 -14.61 -6.56
C LEU A 59 -2.90 -15.93 -6.93
N GLU A 60 -2.58 -16.77 -5.96
CA GLU A 60 -2.03 -18.11 -6.20
C GLU A 60 -3.01 -19.00 -6.97
N GLU A 61 -4.31 -18.94 -6.65
CA GLU A 61 -5.36 -19.64 -7.41
C GLU A 61 -5.46 -19.14 -8.87
N ALA A 62 -5.20 -17.85 -9.11
CA ALA A 62 -5.11 -17.26 -10.45
C ALA A 62 -3.78 -17.55 -11.16
N GLY A 63 -2.83 -18.22 -10.50
CA GLY A 63 -1.51 -18.54 -11.06
C GLY A 63 -0.53 -17.36 -11.07
N VAL A 64 -0.80 -16.33 -10.26
CA VAL A 64 0.09 -15.17 -10.10
C VAL A 64 1.21 -15.53 -9.11
N PRO A 65 2.50 -15.40 -9.48
CA PRO A 65 3.61 -15.65 -8.57
C PRO A 65 3.64 -14.63 -7.42
N THR A 66 3.88 -15.09 -6.20
CA THR A 66 3.97 -14.23 -5.02
C THR A 66 5.06 -14.71 -4.07
N HIS A 67 5.49 -13.86 -3.14
CA HIS A 67 6.36 -14.26 -2.02
C HIS A 67 5.63 -14.89 -0.84
N TYR A 68 4.30 -15.02 -0.89
CA TYR A 68 3.50 -15.47 0.24
C TYR A 68 3.71 -16.96 0.51
N ARG A 69 3.77 -17.35 1.79
CA ARG A 69 3.91 -18.75 2.20
C ARG A 69 2.79 -19.25 3.10
N GLY A 70 1.95 -18.35 3.61
CA GLY A 70 0.93 -18.63 4.61
C GLY A 70 0.89 -17.60 5.74
N VAL A 71 -0.09 -17.76 6.63
CA VAL A 71 -0.13 -17.04 7.90
C VAL A 71 0.58 -17.83 9.00
N VAL A 72 1.13 -17.13 9.98
CA VAL A 72 1.85 -17.77 11.10
C VAL A 72 0.95 -17.85 12.33
N GLU A 73 0.70 -19.06 12.82
CA GLU A 73 -0.01 -19.30 14.07
C GLU A 73 0.77 -20.31 14.92
N ASN A 74 1.06 -19.93 16.17
CA ASN A 74 1.85 -20.75 17.11
C ASN A 74 3.23 -21.18 16.58
N GLY A 75 3.83 -20.37 15.69
CA GLY A 75 5.12 -20.65 15.07
C GLY A 75 5.05 -21.59 13.87
N GLU A 76 3.85 -21.96 13.42
CA GLU A 76 3.63 -22.79 12.24
C GLU A 76 3.00 -21.97 11.12
N VAL A 77 3.49 -22.17 9.90
CA VAL A 77 2.93 -21.61 8.68
C VAL A 77 1.74 -22.46 8.25
N ARG A 78 0.61 -21.82 7.94
CA ARG A 78 -0.64 -22.47 7.50
C ARG A 78 -1.44 -21.57 6.56
N SER A 79 -2.44 -22.13 5.90
CA SER A 79 -3.41 -21.33 5.13
C SER A 79 -4.25 -20.45 6.05
N LEU A 80 -4.87 -19.41 5.48
CA LEU A 80 -5.81 -18.55 6.20
C LEU A 80 -7.03 -19.34 6.71
N GLU A 81 -7.54 -20.29 5.92
CA GLU A 81 -8.67 -21.16 6.31
C GLU A 81 -8.37 -21.97 7.58
N GLU A 82 -7.13 -22.40 7.77
CA GLU A 82 -6.69 -23.20 8.92
C GLU A 82 -6.37 -22.37 10.18
N ALA A 83 -6.40 -21.04 10.09
CA ALA A 83 -6.13 -20.16 11.22
C ALA A 83 -7.29 -20.16 12.22
N SER A 84 -6.99 -20.32 13.52
CA SER A 84 -8.03 -20.38 14.55
C SER A 84 -8.49 -19.02 15.09
N ARG A 85 -7.83 -17.95 14.66
CA ARG A 85 -8.06 -16.55 15.06
C ARG A 85 -7.55 -15.61 13.96
N PRO A 86 -7.93 -14.32 13.98
CA PRO A 86 -7.32 -13.33 13.10
C PRO A 86 -5.78 -13.39 13.14
N PRO A 87 -5.11 -13.67 12.02
CA PRO A 87 -3.66 -13.67 11.96
C PRO A 87 -3.15 -12.22 12.05
N TRP A 88 -1.96 -12.03 12.61
CA TRP A 88 -1.23 -10.75 12.57
C TRP A 88 0.20 -10.94 12.05
N GLN A 89 0.55 -12.15 11.64
CA GLN A 89 1.87 -12.49 11.12
C GLN A 89 1.71 -13.32 9.83
N MET A 90 2.50 -12.97 8.82
CA MET A 90 2.47 -13.55 7.48
C MET A 90 3.87 -14.03 7.13
N ALA A 91 4.02 -15.31 6.79
CA ALA A 91 5.29 -15.86 6.33
C ALA A 91 5.49 -15.54 4.85
N ILE A 92 6.72 -15.18 4.51
CA ILE A 92 7.10 -14.76 3.16
C ILE A 92 8.50 -15.27 2.80
N ASP A 93 8.73 -15.43 1.50
CA ASP A 93 10.07 -15.47 0.93
C ASP A 93 10.66 -14.04 0.90
N LEU A 94 11.95 -13.94 1.21
CA LEU A 94 12.67 -12.67 1.25
C LEU A 94 13.63 -12.56 0.08
N THR A 95 13.63 -11.42 -0.58
CA THR A 95 14.70 -11.02 -1.49
C THR A 95 15.75 -10.17 -0.78
N GLN A 96 16.84 -9.84 -1.48
CA GLN A 96 17.70 -8.79 -0.98
C GLN A 96 17.04 -7.42 -1.10
N THR A 97 17.31 -6.57 -0.11
CA THR A 97 17.01 -5.14 -0.16
C THR A 97 18.30 -4.37 0.16
N PRO A 98 19.27 -4.27 -0.76
CA PRO A 98 20.47 -3.49 -0.55
C PRO A 98 20.12 -2.03 -0.20
N LYS A 99 21.04 -1.34 0.49
CA LYS A 99 20.87 0.09 0.71
C LYS A 99 21.00 0.80 -0.63
N LEU A 100 20.01 1.62 -1.00
CA LEU A 100 20.08 2.54 -2.14
C LEU A 100 20.97 3.74 -1.74
N PRO A 101 22.19 3.89 -2.29
CA PRO A 101 23.05 5.03 -1.98
C PRO A 101 22.53 6.30 -2.65
N ASN A 102 22.77 7.46 -2.05
CA ASN A 102 22.39 8.74 -2.61
C ASN A 102 23.33 9.88 -2.22
N GLU A 103 23.46 10.86 -3.10
CA GLU A 103 24.05 12.18 -2.82
C GLU A 103 22.96 13.25 -3.05
N GLY A 104 22.43 13.83 -1.96
CA GLY A 104 21.25 14.69 -2.06
C GLY A 104 20.04 13.90 -2.56
N LEU A 105 19.42 14.39 -3.64
CA LEU A 105 18.29 13.73 -4.34
C LEU A 105 18.73 12.86 -5.53
N GLU A 106 20.02 12.66 -5.75
CA GLU A 106 20.54 11.75 -6.79
C GLU A 106 20.79 10.36 -6.17
N TYR A 107 20.10 9.34 -6.67
CA TYR A 107 20.17 7.95 -6.17
C TYR A 107 20.91 7.04 -7.14
N ASP A 108 21.77 6.17 -6.60
CA ASP A 108 22.63 5.26 -7.37
C ASP A 108 22.00 3.86 -7.47
N TYR A 109 21.13 3.71 -8.48
CA TYR A 109 20.47 2.43 -8.79
C TYR A 109 21.42 1.38 -9.38
N ASP A 110 22.52 1.79 -10.02
CA ASP A 110 23.53 0.85 -10.54
C ASP A 110 24.21 0.11 -9.36
N SER A 111 24.62 0.85 -8.32
CA SER A 111 25.16 0.27 -7.09
C SER A 111 24.15 -0.63 -6.36
N TYR A 112 22.87 -0.27 -6.38
CA TYR A 112 21.79 -1.10 -5.82
C TYR A 112 21.73 -2.46 -6.53
N HIS A 113 21.66 -2.45 -7.86
CA HIS A 113 21.54 -3.65 -8.68
C HIS A 113 22.81 -4.51 -8.68
N GLU A 114 24.00 -3.90 -8.63
CA GLU A 114 25.26 -4.64 -8.49
C GLU A 114 25.33 -5.42 -7.17
N ALA A 115 24.87 -4.81 -6.07
CA ALA A 115 24.84 -5.47 -4.77
C ALA A 115 23.76 -6.57 -4.67
N ALA A 116 22.63 -6.36 -5.33
CA ALA A 116 21.48 -7.28 -5.36
C ALA A 116 21.72 -8.55 -6.21
N GLY A 117 22.46 -8.43 -7.32
CA GLY A 117 22.75 -9.55 -8.22
C GLY A 117 21.52 -10.03 -9.02
N GLU A 118 20.97 -11.20 -8.67
CA GLU A 118 19.79 -11.78 -9.35
C GLU A 118 18.63 -12.01 -8.40
N ASN A 119 18.65 -11.40 -7.21
CA ASN A 119 17.64 -11.57 -6.17
C ASN A 119 17.37 -10.25 -5.44
N PHE A 120 16.32 -9.53 -5.80
CA PHE A 120 16.02 -8.23 -5.21
C PHE A 120 14.54 -7.88 -5.19
N LEU A 121 14.16 -7.00 -4.26
CA LEU A 121 12.91 -6.27 -4.36
C LEU A 121 13.09 -5.16 -5.39
N ILE A 122 12.21 -5.10 -6.39
CA ILE A 122 12.31 -4.10 -7.45
C ILE A 122 12.05 -2.72 -6.82
N PRO A 123 12.92 -1.71 -7.03
CA PRO A 123 12.82 -0.41 -6.37
C PRO A 123 11.75 0.50 -7.00
N LEU A 124 10.58 -0.07 -7.26
CA LEU A 124 9.39 0.59 -7.80
C LEU A 124 8.17 0.26 -6.94
N GLU A 125 7.26 1.22 -6.80
CA GLU A 125 5.86 0.91 -6.55
C GLU A 125 5.10 1.00 -7.87
N ILE A 126 4.23 0.02 -8.14
CA ILE A 126 3.43 -0.04 -9.35
C ILE A 126 2.00 0.27 -8.97
N VAL A 127 1.50 1.43 -9.38
CA VAL A 127 0.18 1.96 -9.05
C VAL A 127 -0.77 1.68 -10.20
N PHE A 128 -1.88 0.99 -9.95
CA PHE A 128 -2.96 0.83 -10.92
C PHE A 128 -4.19 1.64 -10.49
N ARG A 129 -4.96 2.14 -11.47
CA ARG A 129 -6.16 2.94 -11.21
C ARG A 129 -7.34 2.50 -12.06
N ASN A 130 -8.45 2.18 -11.41
CA ASN A 130 -9.75 1.95 -12.06
C ASN A 130 -10.62 3.20 -12.07
N ARG A 131 -10.38 4.11 -11.10
CA ARG A 131 -11.16 5.33 -10.89
C ARG A 131 -10.27 6.51 -10.54
N VAL A 132 -10.55 7.67 -11.11
CA VAL A 132 -9.80 8.90 -10.88
C VAL A 132 -10.58 9.82 -9.92
N PRO A 133 -10.19 9.93 -8.63
CA PRO A 133 -10.83 10.87 -7.70
C PRO A 133 -10.47 12.32 -8.03
N ILE A 134 -11.27 13.28 -7.54
CA ILE A 134 -11.09 14.73 -7.75
C ILE A 134 -9.67 15.18 -7.33
N GLY A 135 -9.14 14.65 -6.23
CA GLY A 135 -7.81 14.98 -5.71
C GLY A 135 -6.63 14.28 -6.39
N SER A 136 -6.87 13.46 -7.42
CA SER A 136 -5.80 12.67 -8.06
C SER A 136 -4.74 13.56 -8.71
N SER A 137 -3.47 13.19 -8.56
CA SER A 137 -2.36 13.84 -9.28
C SER A 137 -2.44 13.62 -10.80
N LEU A 138 -3.13 12.57 -11.25
CA LEU A 138 -3.34 12.27 -12.67
C LEU A 138 -4.05 13.43 -13.39
N ARG A 139 -5.10 14.00 -12.76
CA ARG A 139 -5.90 15.09 -13.33
C ARG A 139 -5.12 16.37 -13.64
N ARG A 140 -3.97 16.57 -12.98
CA ARG A 140 -3.11 17.74 -13.17
C ARG A 140 -2.07 17.55 -14.28
N ARG A 141 -1.93 16.32 -14.80
CA ARG A 141 -0.87 15.92 -15.73
C ARG A 141 -1.38 15.46 -17.08
N THR A 142 -2.63 14.98 -17.14
CA THR A 142 -3.25 14.40 -18.33
C THR A 142 -4.63 15.00 -18.55
N GLU A 143 -5.17 14.86 -19.75
CA GLU A 143 -6.56 15.17 -20.09
C GLU A 143 -7.41 13.88 -20.06
N PRO A 144 -8.75 13.95 -19.91
CA PRO A 144 -9.59 12.75 -19.94
C PRO A 144 -9.43 11.92 -21.22
N ALA A 145 -9.22 12.59 -22.37
CA ALA A 145 -9.03 11.94 -23.67
C ALA A 145 -7.78 11.04 -23.73
N ASP A 146 -6.75 11.33 -22.94
CA ASP A 146 -5.55 10.48 -22.82
C ASP A 146 -5.89 9.10 -22.25
N HIS A 147 -7.03 8.98 -21.56
CA HIS A 147 -7.50 7.76 -20.89
C HIS A 147 -8.77 7.19 -21.53
N GLY A 148 -9.03 7.54 -22.80
CA GLY A 148 -10.17 7.00 -23.56
C GLY A 148 -11.54 7.54 -23.12
N LEU A 149 -11.59 8.66 -22.40
CA LEU A 149 -12.84 9.29 -21.98
C LEU A 149 -13.29 10.34 -23.01
N GLU A 150 -14.58 10.32 -23.37
CA GLU A 150 -15.22 11.33 -24.22
C GLU A 150 -15.60 12.59 -23.41
N LEU A 151 -14.65 13.17 -22.69
CA LEU A 151 -14.82 14.38 -21.86
C LEU A 151 -13.78 15.43 -22.26
N GLU A 152 -14.21 16.70 -22.35
CA GLU A 152 -13.30 17.81 -22.68
C GLU A 152 -12.36 18.16 -21.51
N GLU A 153 -12.88 18.13 -20.28
CA GLU A 153 -12.13 18.42 -19.06
C GLU A 153 -12.53 17.46 -17.94
N TRP A 154 -11.67 17.32 -16.94
CA TRP A 154 -11.95 16.52 -15.76
C TRP A 154 -13.14 17.11 -14.97
N PRO A 155 -14.23 16.37 -14.73
CA PRO A 155 -15.39 16.89 -14.02
C PRO A 155 -15.15 16.95 -12.50
N ASP A 156 -15.92 17.76 -11.77
CA ASP A 156 -15.85 17.87 -10.30
C ASP A 156 -16.47 16.65 -9.56
N GLU A 157 -16.29 15.46 -10.12
CA GLU A 157 -16.72 14.18 -9.55
C GLU A 157 -15.73 13.06 -9.89
N PRO A 158 -15.66 11.97 -9.09
CA PRO A 158 -14.80 10.83 -9.40
C PRO A 158 -15.25 10.10 -10.69
N VAL A 159 -14.30 9.86 -11.60
CA VAL A 159 -14.57 9.26 -12.94
C VAL A 159 -14.00 7.86 -13.01
N ASP A 160 -14.84 6.89 -13.41
CA ASP A 160 -14.40 5.52 -13.70
C ASP A 160 -13.70 5.48 -15.07
N LEU A 161 -12.59 4.76 -15.14
CA LEU A 161 -11.81 4.60 -16.36
C LEU A 161 -12.32 3.40 -17.17
N PRO A 162 -12.31 3.47 -18.51
CA PRO A 162 -12.71 2.34 -19.34
C PRO A 162 -11.71 1.19 -19.26
N GLU A 163 -10.43 1.51 -19.13
CA GLU A 163 -9.32 0.59 -18.92
C GLU A 163 -8.48 1.11 -17.75
N PRO A 164 -7.91 0.23 -16.91
CA PRO A 164 -7.06 0.67 -15.83
C PRO A 164 -5.79 1.35 -16.33
N VAL A 165 -5.33 2.36 -15.60
CA VAL A 165 -4.05 3.04 -15.86
C VAL A 165 -3.00 2.51 -14.90
N VAL A 166 -1.82 2.16 -15.41
CA VAL A 166 -0.64 1.79 -14.62
C VAL A 166 0.37 2.93 -14.62
N GLU A 167 0.88 3.26 -13.43
CA GLU A 167 1.90 4.28 -13.21
C GLU A 167 3.00 3.72 -12.31
N PHE A 168 4.24 4.18 -12.49
CA PHE A 168 5.37 3.76 -11.69
C PHE A 168 5.83 4.90 -10.78
N THR A 169 6.13 4.58 -9.53
CA THR A 169 6.82 5.51 -8.63
C THR A 169 8.08 4.87 -8.08
N THR A 170 9.03 5.71 -7.66
CA THR A 170 10.22 5.25 -6.96
C THR A 170 9.85 4.57 -5.65
N LYS A 171 10.70 3.66 -5.21
CA LYS A 171 10.70 3.08 -3.86
C LYS A 171 12.10 3.21 -3.28
N TYR A 172 12.18 3.42 -1.95
CA TYR A 172 13.42 3.62 -1.17
C TYR A 172 14.09 4.99 -1.30
N GLU A 173 13.60 5.85 -2.19
CA GLU A 173 13.90 7.28 -2.08
C GLU A 173 13.23 7.86 -0.81
N GLU A 174 13.71 9.00 -0.34
CA GLU A 174 13.18 9.67 0.86
C GLU A 174 11.74 10.18 0.68
N SER A 175 11.34 10.39 -0.58
CA SER A 175 9.96 10.60 -0.99
C SER A 175 9.74 9.95 -2.34
N ASP A 176 8.72 9.10 -2.42
CA ASP A 176 8.34 8.48 -3.69
C ASP A 176 7.93 9.56 -4.70
N ARG A 177 8.40 9.41 -5.94
CA ARG A 177 8.08 10.32 -7.04
C ARG A 177 7.61 9.54 -8.26
N GLN A 178 6.76 10.18 -9.05
CA GLN A 178 6.26 9.65 -10.30
C GLN A 178 7.39 9.56 -11.34
N LEU A 179 7.37 8.48 -12.11
CA LEU A 179 8.35 8.17 -13.13
C LEU A 179 7.70 8.17 -14.51
N ASP A 180 8.47 8.57 -15.53
CA ASP A 180 8.14 8.16 -16.88
C ASP A 180 8.62 6.72 -17.14
N ARG A 181 8.18 6.13 -18.25
CA ARG A 181 8.47 4.74 -18.57
C ARG A 181 9.97 4.47 -18.74
N ALA A 182 10.72 5.42 -19.32
CA ALA A 182 12.16 5.24 -19.56
C ALA A 182 12.95 5.27 -18.26
N GLU A 183 12.56 6.14 -17.33
CA GLU A 183 13.15 6.20 -16.01
C GLU A 183 12.79 4.97 -15.16
N ALA A 184 11.53 4.52 -15.22
CA ALA A 184 11.10 3.30 -14.54
C ALA A 184 11.85 2.05 -15.04
N ASP A 185 12.12 1.94 -16.34
CA ASP A 185 12.90 0.85 -16.95
C ASP A 185 14.33 0.81 -16.41
N VAL A 186 14.99 1.97 -16.31
CA VAL A 186 16.33 2.07 -15.70
C VAL A 186 16.31 1.64 -14.23
N ILE A 187 15.29 2.08 -13.47
CA ILE A 187 15.17 1.77 -12.04
C ILE A 187 14.82 0.29 -11.81
N ALA A 188 13.99 -0.32 -12.67
CA ALA A 188 13.63 -1.73 -12.61
C ALA A 188 14.83 -2.67 -12.79
N GLY A 189 15.87 -2.21 -13.50
CA GLY A 189 17.12 -2.93 -13.69
C GLY A 189 16.95 -4.13 -14.62
N LYS A 190 17.02 -5.35 -14.08
CA LYS A 190 16.86 -6.59 -14.86
C LYS A 190 15.40 -6.99 -15.09
N ALA A 191 14.46 -6.45 -14.31
CA ALA A 191 13.06 -6.77 -14.44
C ALA A 191 12.47 -6.07 -15.66
N ASP A 192 11.74 -6.80 -16.50
CA ASP A 192 11.09 -6.26 -17.69
C ASP A 192 9.86 -5.43 -17.28
N LEU A 193 9.80 -4.18 -17.73
CA LEU A 193 8.73 -3.26 -17.34
C LEU A 193 7.36 -3.61 -17.95
N ASP A 194 7.33 -4.22 -19.14
CA ASP A 194 6.08 -4.70 -19.74
C ASP A 194 5.52 -5.87 -18.90
N GLU A 195 6.38 -6.78 -18.43
CA GLU A 195 6.00 -7.89 -17.55
C GLU A 195 5.47 -7.41 -16.19
N LEU A 196 6.09 -6.36 -15.62
CA LEU A 196 5.62 -5.74 -14.38
C LEU A 196 4.26 -5.06 -14.52
N GLU A 197 4.01 -4.43 -15.67
CA GLU A 197 2.72 -3.83 -15.99
C GLU A 197 1.64 -4.91 -16.14
N ASP A 198 1.91 -5.98 -16.89
CA ASP A 198 0.99 -7.11 -17.06
C ASP A 198 0.65 -7.76 -15.71
N LEU A 199 1.65 -7.96 -14.85
CA LEU A 199 1.47 -8.47 -13.49
C LEU A 199 0.58 -7.55 -12.64
N ALA A 200 0.79 -6.24 -12.69
CA ALA A 200 -0.02 -5.27 -11.96
C ALA A 200 -1.47 -5.24 -12.45
N LEU A 201 -1.69 -5.37 -13.76
CA LEU A 201 -3.02 -5.47 -14.35
C LEU A 201 -3.75 -6.74 -13.92
N GLU A 202 -3.05 -7.87 -13.86
CA GLU A 202 -3.64 -9.14 -13.42
C GLU A 202 -4.00 -9.11 -11.92
N VAL A 203 -3.12 -8.56 -11.09
CA VAL A 203 -3.40 -8.33 -9.67
C VAL A 203 -4.62 -7.42 -9.50
N ASN A 204 -4.66 -6.30 -10.23
CA ASN A 204 -5.79 -5.39 -10.20
C ASN A 204 -7.10 -6.09 -10.63
N ARG A 205 -7.06 -6.94 -11.65
CA ARG A 205 -8.22 -7.71 -12.11
C ARG A 205 -8.77 -8.60 -10.98
N VAL A 206 -7.92 -9.42 -10.35
CA VAL A 206 -8.31 -10.33 -9.28
C VAL A 206 -8.94 -9.58 -8.09
N ILE A 207 -8.30 -8.50 -7.64
CA ILE A 207 -8.80 -7.68 -6.51
C ILE A 207 -10.11 -6.99 -6.87
N THR A 208 -10.23 -6.48 -8.10
CA THR A 208 -11.43 -5.79 -8.57
C THR A 208 -12.61 -6.75 -8.70
N GLU A 209 -12.38 -7.96 -9.19
CA GLU A 209 -13.38 -9.03 -9.25
C GLU A 209 -13.85 -9.39 -7.84
N GLN A 210 -12.93 -9.62 -6.90
CA GLN A 210 -13.28 -9.90 -5.51
C GLN A 210 -14.10 -8.77 -4.89
N ALA A 211 -13.68 -7.51 -5.07
CA ALA A 211 -14.43 -6.37 -4.55
C ALA A 211 -15.85 -6.32 -5.12
N ALA A 212 -16.02 -6.61 -6.42
CA ALA A 212 -17.29 -6.60 -7.11
C ALA A 212 -18.25 -7.73 -6.69
N GLU A 213 -17.76 -8.82 -6.08
CA GLU A 213 -18.61 -9.83 -5.42
C GLU A 213 -19.21 -9.32 -4.11
N THR A 214 -18.73 -8.18 -3.62
CA THR A 214 -19.18 -7.51 -2.38
C THR A 214 -19.83 -6.16 -2.69
N GLU A 215 -20.09 -5.37 -1.65
CA GLU A 215 -20.61 -3.99 -1.80
C GLU A 215 -19.50 -2.93 -1.96
N LEU A 216 -18.26 -3.37 -2.21
CA LEU A 216 -17.09 -2.50 -2.31
C LEU A 216 -16.75 -2.18 -3.76
N VAL A 217 -16.35 -0.94 -4.00
CA VAL A 217 -15.79 -0.50 -5.28
C VAL A 217 -14.29 -0.30 -5.12
N HIS A 218 -13.50 -1.04 -5.88
CA HIS A 218 -12.05 -0.92 -5.93
C HIS A 218 -11.62 0.24 -6.85
N GLN A 219 -11.13 1.33 -6.27
CA GLN A 219 -10.85 2.56 -7.01
C GLN A 219 -9.44 2.54 -7.62
N ASP A 220 -8.45 2.14 -6.84
CA ASP A 220 -7.04 2.06 -7.23
C ASP A 220 -6.24 1.38 -6.11
N GLY A 221 -5.00 1.06 -6.42
CA GLY A 221 -4.06 0.48 -5.47
C GLY A 221 -2.63 0.48 -5.98
N LYS A 222 -1.76 -0.14 -5.19
CA LYS A 222 -0.37 -0.38 -5.58
C LYS A 222 0.08 -1.78 -5.21
N ILE A 223 1.07 -2.25 -5.95
CA ILE A 223 1.86 -3.43 -5.61
C ILE A 223 3.34 -3.11 -5.60
N GLU A 224 4.09 -3.98 -4.94
CA GLU A 224 5.54 -4.10 -5.06
C GLU A 224 5.85 -5.46 -5.65
N CYS A 225 6.98 -5.57 -6.35
CA CYS A 225 7.36 -6.81 -7.00
C CYS A 225 8.79 -7.20 -6.62
N LEU A 226 9.05 -8.49 -6.63
CA LEU A 226 10.38 -9.06 -6.52
C LEU A 226 10.87 -9.53 -7.90
N TYR A 227 12.19 -9.61 -8.02
CA TYR A 227 12.89 -10.28 -9.10
C TYR A 227 13.78 -11.37 -8.52
N TYR A 228 13.66 -12.60 -9.04
CA TYR A 228 14.52 -13.72 -8.67
C TYR A 228 14.86 -14.55 -9.90
N LYS A 229 16.13 -14.52 -10.32
CA LYS A 229 16.68 -15.36 -11.41
C LYS A 229 15.89 -15.34 -12.73
N GLY A 230 15.32 -14.19 -13.07
CA GLY A 230 14.56 -13.99 -14.30
C GLY A 230 13.04 -14.10 -14.12
N ASP A 231 12.57 -14.51 -12.95
CA ASP A 231 11.15 -14.53 -12.62
C ASP A 231 10.77 -13.29 -11.80
N VAL A 232 9.59 -12.72 -12.07
CA VAL A 232 8.98 -11.68 -11.24
C VAL A 232 7.80 -12.23 -10.44
N GLY A 233 7.55 -11.63 -9.27
CA GLY A 233 6.40 -11.99 -8.44
C GLY A 233 5.96 -10.86 -7.53
N VAL A 234 4.72 -10.94 -7.05
CA VAL A 234 4.16 -9.95 -6.12
C VAL A 234 4.82 -10.08 -4.75
N ALA A 235 5.25 -8.95 -4.22
CA ALA A 235 5.87 -8.82 -2.92
C ALA A 235 5.08 -7.84 -2.02
N ASP A 236 5.64 -7.54 -0.85
CA ASP A 236 4.99 -6.78 0.23
C ASP A 236 3.56 -7.30 0.57
N VAL A 237 2.56 -6.43 0.67
CA VAL A 237 1.17 -6.80 0.92
C VAL A 237 0.26 -6.21 -0.15
N VAL A 238 -0.79 -6.92 -0.51
CA VAL A 238 -1.63 -6.57 -1.65
C VAL A 238 -3.12 -6.53 -1.30
N GLY A 239 -3.85 -5.61 -1.95
CA GLY A 239 -5.31 -5.52 -1.87
C GLY A 239 -5.88 -5.16 -0.49
N THR A 240 -5.11 -4.52 0.38
CA THR A 240 -5.56 -4.10 1.72
C THR A 240 -5.99 -2.63 1.75
N PHE A 241 -6.78 -2.21 2.75
CA PHE A 241 -7.19 -0.79 2.91
C PHE A 241 -6.06 0.20 3.14
N ASP A 242 -4.85 -0.29 3.42
CA ASP A 242 -3.66 0.54 3.60
C ASP A 242 -2.93 0.80 2.27
N GLU A 243 -3.02 -0.12 1.31
CA GLU A 243 -2.34 -0.05 0.01
C GLU A 243 -3.30 0.23 -1.16
N ASN A 244 -4.60 0.08 -0.94
CA ASN A 244 -5.65 0.23 -1.95
C ASN A 244 -6.77 1.13 -1.41
N ARG A 245 -7.43 1.84 -2.32
CA ARG A 245 -8.63 2.63 -2.02
C ARG A 245 -9.86 1.87 -2.46
N PHE A 246 -10.61 1.42 -1.47
CA PHE A 246 -11.96 0.89 -1.67
C PHE A 246 -12.99 1.92 -1.23
N SER A 247 -14.20 1.83 -1.77
CA SER A 247 -15.33 2.63 -1.29
C SER A 247 -16.59 1.81 -1.09
N TYR A 248 -17.33 2.16 -0.06
CA TYR A 248 -18.70 1.71 0.19
C TYR A 248 -19.64 2.90 0.00
N GLY A 249 -20.43 2.87 -1.07
CA GLY A 249 -21.15 4.05 -1.54
C GLY A 249 -20.19 5.22 -1.80
N ALA A 250 -20.38 6.35 -1.13
CA ALA A 250 -19.54 7.55 -1.29
C ALA A 250 -18.35 7.62 -0.30
N THR A 251 -18.22 6.66 0.61
CA THR A 251 -17.21 6.71 1.68
C THR A 251 -16.06 5.76 1.36
N GLN A 252 -14.82 6.28 1.43
CA GLN A 252 -13.61 5.48 1.26
C GLN A 252 -13.29 4.68 2.53
N LEU A 253 -12.87 3.42 2.34
CA LEU A 253 -12.32 2.55 3.37
C LEU A 253 -10.80 2.57 3.24
N SER A 254 -10.18 3.56 3.85
CA SER A 254 -8.72 3.69 3.85
C SER A 254 -8.25 4.65 4.95
N LYS A 255 -6.94 4.80 5.07
CA LYS A 255 -6.28 5.85 5.87
C LYS A 255 -6.77 7.28 5.56
N GLU A 256 -7.43 7.50 4.42
CA GLU A 256 -7.93 8.82 4.05
C GLU A 256 -8.94 9.37 5.07
N VAL A 257 -9.74 8.51 5.71
CA VAL A 257 -10.64 8.91 6.79
C VAL A 257 -9.88 9.63 7.92
N LEU A 258 -8.75 9.06 8.33
CA LEU A 258 -7.92 9.65 9.38
C LEU A 258 -7.14 10.87 8.90
N ARG A 259 -6.66 10.88 7.63
CA ARG A 259 -6.08 12.09 7.03
C ARG A 259 -7.05 13.27 7.10
N GLN A 260 -8.30 13.06 6.71
CA GLN A 260 -9.31 14.13 6.73
C GLN A 260 -9.66 14.56 8.15
N TYR A 261 -9.74 13.61 9.10
CA TYR A 261 -9.95 13.93 10.51
C TYR A 261 -8.82 14.82 11.08
N HIS A 262 -7.55 14.46 10.85
CA HIS A 262 -6.40 15.26 11.28
C HIS A 262 -6.35 16.64 10.60
N LYS A 263 -6.64 16.74 9.30
CA LYS A 263 -6.74 18.04 8.61
C LYS A 263 -7.73 18.98 9.28
N ARG A 264 -8.88 18.45 9.71
CA ARG A 264 -9.94 19.25 10.34
C ARG A 264 -9.63 19.61 11.79
N THR A 265 -9.04 18.69 12.55
CA THR A 265 -8.88 18.83 14.02
C THR A 265 -7.49 19.29 14.45
N GLN A 266 -6.47 19.10 13.61
CA GLN A 266 -5.07 19.43 13.89
C GLN A 266 -4.43 20.21 12.72
N PRO A 267 -5.04 21.31 12.22
CA PRO A 267 -4.56 22.02 11.03
C PRO A 267 -3.16 22.65 11.21
N GLU A 268 -2.79 23.07 12.43
CA GLU A 268 -1.47 23.63 12.71
C GLU A 268 -0.35 22.62 12.43
N TRP A 269 -0.55 21.36 12.85
CA TRP A 269 0.40 20.28 12.58
C TRP A 269 0.48 19.96 11.09
N VAL A 270 -0.66 19.85 10.41
CA VAL A 270 -0.69 19.55 8.96
C VAL A 270 0.03 20.65 8.16
N GLN A 271 -0.19 21.93 8.50
CA GLN A 271 0.50 23.04 7.87
C GLN A 271 2.01 23.03 8.15
N ALA A 272 2.43 22.66 9.36
CA ALA A 272 3.85 22.51 9.70
C ALA A 272 4.52 21.39 8.88
N VAL A 273 3.84 20.26 8.70
CA VAL A 273 4.32 19.16 7.83
C VAL A 273 4.47 19.63 6.38
N GLU A 274 3.46 20.34 5.84
CA GLU A 274 3.52 20.88 4.48
C GLU A 274 4.67 21.89 4.31
N ALA A 275 4.86 22.78 5.28
CA ALA A 275 5.96 23.76 5.28
C ALA A 275 7.34 23.09 5.36
N ALA A 276 7.51 22.09 6.23
CA ALA A 276 8.74 21.33 6.37
C ALA A 276 9.12 20.60 5.08
N LYS A 277 8.15 19.93 4.42
CA LYS A 277 8.36 19.29 3.11
C LYS A 277 8.75 20.29 2.02
N ALA A 278 8.09 21.45 2.00
CA ALA A 278 8.41 22.50 1.03
C ALA A 278 9.83 23.06 1.23
N GLN A 279 10.23 23.28 2.49
CA GLN A 279 11.57 23.74 2.83
C GLN A 279 12.63 22.68 2.49
N ALA A 280 12.41 21.41 2.86
CA ALA A 280 13.32 20.31 2.57
C ALA A 280 13.62 20.20 1.07
N LYS A 281 12.58 20.30 0.23
CA LYS A 281 12.71 20.33 -1.22
C LYS A 281 13.49 21.55 -1.73
N GLN A 282 13.32 22.71 -1.11
CA GLN A 282 14.04 23.93 -1.49
C GLN A 282 15.53 23.87 -1.12
N GLU A 283 15.85 23.22 0.00
CA GLU A 283 17.19 23.14 0.58
C GLU A 283 17.96 21.86 0.21
N ASP A 284 17.38 21.00 -0.64
CA ASP A 284 17.96 19.71 -1.05
C ASP A 284 18.24 18.77 0.13
N ILE A 285 17.31 18.77 1.11
CA ILE A 285 17.37 17.94 2.32
C ILE A 285 16.44 16.73 2.16
N ALA A 286 17.01 15.55 2.30
CA ALA A 286 16.31 14.27 2.33
C ALA A 286 15.30 14.16 3.50
N ASP A 287 15.79 14.32 4.73
CA ASP A 287 14.98 14.14 5.94
C ASP A 287 14.20 15.41 6.32
N TRP A 288 13.05 15.61 5.69
CA TRP A 288 12.16 16.74 5.97
C TRP A 288 11.61 16.75 7.40
N ARG A 289 11.55 15.59 8.08
CA ARG A 289 10.96 15.50 9.43
C ARG A 289 11.79 16.25 10.45
N SER A 290 13.10 16.30 10.24
CA SER A 290 14.03 17.11 11.05
C SER A 290 13.71 18.62 11.06
N LEU A 291 12.89 19.09 10.10
CA LEU A 291 12.48 20.49 9.96
C LEU A 291 11.08 20.78 10.54
N CYS A 292 10.37 19.76 11.07
CA CYS A 292 9.02 19.92 11.61
C CYS A 292 9.00 19.80 13.14
N ASP A 293 8.92 20.95 13.84
CA ASP A 293 8.89 21.00 15.31
C ASP A 293 7.50 20.71 15.92
N VAL A 294 6.46 20.59 15.09
CA VAL A 294 5.09 20.34 15.54
C VAL A 294 4.78 18.85 15.44
N GLU A 295 4.33 18.25 16.54
CA GLU A 295 3.93 16.84 16.60
C GLU A 295 2.40 16.67 16.58
N PRO A 296 1.89 15.54 16.03
CA PRO A 296 0.48 15.21 16.13
C PRO A 296 0.09 14.85 17.56
N LYS A 297 -1.13 15.22 17.93
CA LYS A 297 -1.77 14.79 19.18
C LYS A 297 -2.51 13.47 18.96
N PRO A 298 -2.59 12.60 20.00
CA PRO A 298 -3.44 11.41 19.97
C PRO A 298 -4.90 11.74 19.64
N LEU A 299 -5.57 10.82 18.97
CA LEU A 299 -7.00 10.89 18.72
C LEU A 299 -7.80 10.41 19.94
N ASP A 300 -9.05 10.86 20.03
CA ASP A 300 -9.98 10.40 21.06
C ASP A 300 -10.40 8.94 20.80
N ASP A 301 -10.68 8.19 21.87
CA ASP A 301 -11.07 6.77 21.81
C ASP A 301 -12.20 6.48 20.81
N ARG A 302 -13.18 7.39 20.70
CA ARG A 302 -14.30 7.27 19.75
C ARG A 302 -13.81 7.22 18.28
N VAL A 303 -12.78 7.98 17.94
CA VAL A 303 -12.22 8.02 16.58
C VAL A 303 -11.49 6.73 16.28
N LEU A 304 -10.69 6.24 17.26
CA LEU A 304 -9.97 4.98 17.16
C LEU A 304 -10.92 3.79 17.05
N GLU A 305 -11.99 3.75 17.84
CA GLU A 305 -13.05 2.73 17.76
C GLU A 305 -13.77 2.78 16.40
N THR A 306 -14.05 3.98 15.89
CA THR A 306 -14.66 4.15 14.56
C THR A 306 -13.73 3.62 13.46
N ALA A 307 -12.43 3.92 13.54
CA ALA A 307 -11.44 3.42 12.59
C ALA A 307 -11.28 1.89 12.68
N ARG A 308 -11.16 1.33 13.89
CA ARG A 308 -11.16 -0.13 14.12
C ARG A 308 -12.36 -0.77 13.43
N ASN A 309 -13.56 -0.28 13.71
CA ASN A 309 -14.79 -0.88 13.19
C ASN A 309 -14.84 -0.78 11.66
N MET A 310 -14.31 0.28 11.05
CA MET A 310 -14.17 0.38 9.59
C MET A 310 -13.23 -0.71 9.03
N TYR A 311 -12.03 -0.87 9.61
CA TYR A 311 -11.07 -1.88 9.17
C TYR A 311 -11.62 -3.30 9.35
N CYS A 312 -12.12 -3.64 10.53
CA CYS A 312 -12.62 -4.98 10.85
C CYS A 312 -13.89 -5.35 10.07
N ALA A 313 -14.89 -4.44 10.01
CA ALA A 313 -16.12 -4.71 9.26
C ALA A 313 -15.85 -4.74 7.76
N GLY A 314 -14.94 -3.90 7.28
CA GLY A 314 -14.47 -3.90 5.89
C GLY A 314 -13.79 -5.23 5.54
N ALA A 315 -12.90 -5.72 6.40
CA ALA A 315 -12.22 -7.00 6.19
C ALA A 315 -13.21 -8.16 6.15
N ASN A 316 -14.11 -8.27 7.13
CA ASN A 316 -15.15 -9.31 7.13
C ASN A 316 -16.02 -9.26 5.86
N THR A 317 -16.41 -8.05 5.42
CA THR A 317 -17.26 -7.88 4.23
C THR A 317 -16.51 -8.22 2.96
N TYR A 318 -15.25 -7.78 2.84
CA TYR A 318 -14.42 -8.00 1.66
C TYR A 318 -14.08 -9.48 1.46
N THR A 319 -13.71 -10.18 2.54
CA THR A 319 -13.32 -11.60 2.47
C THR A 319 -14.51 -12.56 2.58
N GLY A 320 -15.67 -12.08 3.03
CA GLY A 320 -16.82 -12.92 3.38
C GLY A 320 -16.62 -13.74 4.65
N LEU A 321 -15.53 -13.54 5.39
CA LEU A 321 -15.21 -14.26 6.62
C LEU A 321 -15.73 -13.52 7.84
N ASP A 322 -16.24 -14.23 8.85
CA ASP A 322 -16.68 -13.65 10.13
C ASP A 322 -15.57 -13.78 11.18
N VAL A 323 -14.46 -13.05 10.98
CA VAL A 323 -13.24 -13.19 11.80
C VAL A 323 -13.17 -12.17 12.93
N PHE A 324 -13.74 -10.99 12.72
CA PHE A 324 -13.70 -9.87 13.68
C PHE A 324 -15.07 -9.59 14.29
N ASP A 325 -15.11 -9.39 15.61
CA ASP A 325 -16.28 -8.82 16.29
C ASP A 325 -16.37 -7.32 15.98
N ALA A 326 -17.15 -7.00 14.96
CA ALA A 326 -17.35 -5.66 14.42
C ALA A 326 -18.82 -5.49 14.00
N PRO A 327 -19.35 -4.25 14.02
CA PRO A 327 -20.69 -4.00 13.50
C PRO A 327 -20.75 -4.26 11.99
N PRO A 328 -21.96 -4.39 11.40
CA PRO A 328 -22.11 -4.46 9.94
C PRO A 328 -21.44 -3.26 9.25
N LEU A 329 -20.86 -3.48 8.07
CA LEU A 329 -20.09 -2.44 7.36
C LEU A 329 -20.88 -1.15 7.18
N SER A 330 -22.16 -1.23 6.83
CA SER A 330 -23.04 -0.05 6.70
C SER A 330 -23.09 0.81 7.98
N SER A 331 -23.05 0.19 9.15
CA SER A 331 -23.06 0.87 10.45
C SER A 331 -21.69 1.48 10.79
N ALA A 332 -20.61 0.76 10.47
CA ALA A 332 -19.25 1.28 10.60
C ALA A 332 -19.05 2.53 9.72
N ILE A 333 -19.49 2.47 8.46
CA ILE A 333 -19.44 3.60 7.52
C ILE A 333 -20.33 4.76 8.00
N GLY A 334 -21.53 4.49 8.53
CA GLY A 334 -22.35 5.54 9.13
C GLY A 334 -21.66 6.25 10.30
N SER A 335 -20.84 5.54 11.07
CA SER A 335 -20.05 6.10 12.16
C SER A 335 -18.90 6.96 11.64
N VAL A 336 -18.21 6.52 10.58
CA VAL A 336 -17.16 7.28 9.87
C VAL A 336 -17.72 8.60 9.33
N GLN A 337 -18.90 8.58 8.70
CA GLN A 337 -19.56 9.79 8.20
C GLN A 337 -19.97 10.77 9.31
N GLY A 338 -20.13 10.26 10.54
CA GLY A 338 -20.45 11.05 11.73
C GLY A 338 -19.24 11.61 12.48
N LEU A 339 -18.01 11.39 11.98
CA LEU A 339 -16.79 12.02 12.47
C LEU A 339 -16.59 13.40 11.87
#